data_AF-A0AAV8UJL8-F1
#
_entry.id   AF-A0AAV8UJL8-F1
#
_cell.length_a   1.000
_cell.length_b   1.000
_cell.length_c   1.000
_cell.angle_alpha   90.00
_cell.angle_beta   90.00
_cell.angle_gamma   90.00
#
_symmetry.space_group_name_H-M   'P 1'
#
loop_
_entity.id
_entity.type
_entity.pdbx_description
1 polymer ?
#
loop_
_entity_poly.entity_id
_entity_poly.type
_entity_poly.pdbx_seq_one_letter_code
_entity_poly.pdbx_strand_id
1 'polypeptide(L)'
;MSGGEERHKVYQTSPEGDEKLLTQCMKWRDQALRKDRTVQFMFQSLARAGCTMPTERVWCEHCSPSLSGGYRPDGSVTLCSNNVFSQKHVAETMVHELIHAFDDCRAHIEWNNCEHLACSEVRAAALSGDCRFLNEIQRGNISIAGQFKRCVRRRAELSIKMSPACKATTTVATVDKVFNACLKDTEPFERIP
;
A
#
# COMPACT_ATOMS: atom_id res chain seq x y z
N MET A 1 -48.16 -1.03 13.29
CA MET A 1 -47.68 -2.14 12.44
C MET A 1 -46.63 -1.52 11.53
N SER A 2 -45.37 -1.48 11.99
CA SER A 2 -44.28 -2.41 11.61
C SER A 2 -43.92 -2.20 10.14
N GLY A 3 -42.78 -1.59 9.79
CA GLY A 3 -41.39 -2.01 10.01
C GLY A 3 -40.63 -1.65 8.71
N GLY A 4 -39.31 -1.60 8.61
CA GLY A 4 -38.25 -1.88 9.56
C GLY A 4 -36.97 -1.18 9.08
N GLU A 5 -36.13 -0.82 10.03
CA GLU A 5 -34.84 -0.18 9.82
C GLU A 5 -33.78 -1.29 9.64
N GLU A 6 -33.16 -1.35 8.46
CA GLU A 6 -32.06 -2.27 8.19
C GLU A 6 -30.84 -1.87 9.02
N ARG A 7 -30.64 -2.60 10.13
CA ARG A 7 -29.42 -2.57 10.93
C ARG A 7 -28.24 -3.04 10.09
N HIS A 8 -27.40 -2.10 9.65
CA HIS A 8 -26.01 -2.35 9.29
C HIS A 8 -25.31 -3.00 10.50
N LYS A 9 -25.06 -4.31 10.42
CA LYS A 9 -24.22 -5.02 11.40
C LYS A 9 -22.77 -4.55 11.21
N VAL A 10 -22.35 -3.60 12.04
CA VAL A 10 -20.92 -3.41 12.32
C VAL A 10 -20.46 -4.70 12.98
N TYR A 11 -19.65 -5.49 12.29
CA TYR A 11 -18.97 -6.66 12.86
C TYR A 11 -17.96 -6.11 13.89
N GLN A 12 -18.40 -5.97 15.15
CA GLN A 12 -17.51 -5.66 16.25
C GLN A 12 -16.75 -6.94 16.61
N THR A 13 -15.47 -6.98 16.28
CA THR A 13 -14.54 -7.98 16.82
C THR A 13 -14.37 -7.74 18.32
N SER A 14 -14.20 -8.81 19.11
CA SER A 14 -14.00 -8.66 20.56
C SER A 14 -12.63 -8.04 20.85
N PRO A 15 -12.45 -7.33 21.99
CA PRO A 15 -11.15 -6.79 22.39
C PRO A 15 -10.01 -7.82 22.38
N GLU A 16 -10.30 -9.07 22.76
CA GLU A 16 -9.35 -10.19 22.71
C GLU A 16 -9.00 -10.62 21.26
N GLY A 17 -9.95 -10.51 20.33
CA GLY A 17 -9.71 -10.76 18.92
C GLY A 17 -8.79 -9.70 18.31
N ASP A 18 -9.00 -8.45 18.70
CA ASP A 18 -8.21 -7.30 18.25
C ASP A 18 -6.76 -7.40 18.73
N GLU A 19 -6.55 -7.76 20.00
CA GLU A 19 -5.20 -7.96 20.56
C GLU A 19 -4.43 -9.08 19.85
N LYS A 20 -5.11 -10.18 19.49
CA LYS A 20 -4.49 -11.29 18.74
C LYS A 20 -4.06 -10.86 17.34
N LEU A 21 -4.90 -10.10 16.63
CA LEU A 21 -4.57 -9.59 15.30
C LEU A 21 -3.38 -8.64 15.35
N LEU A 22 -3.36 -7.72 16.31
CA LEU A 22 -2.23 -6.81 16.54
C LEU A 22 -0.94 -7.57 16.82
N THR A 23 -0.97 -8.52 17.76
CA THR A 23 0.19 -9.35 18.12
C THR A 23 0.73 -10.12 16.90
N GLN A 24 -0.17 -10.69 16.11
CA GLN A 24 0.20 -11.44 14.91
C GLN A 24 0.79 -10.52 13.83
N CYS A 25 0.22 -9.33 13.63
CA CYS A 25 0.75 -8.34 12.70
C CYS A 25 2.17 -7.89 13.11
N MET A 26 2.39 -7.60 14.40
CA MET A 26 3.70 -7.19 14.91
C MET A 26 4.75 -8.30 14.71
N LYS A 27 4.39 -9.57 14.93
CA LYS A 27 5.27 -10.71 14.63
C LYS A 27 5.63 -10.79 13.14
N TRP A 28 4.66 -10.60 12.25
CA TRP A 28 4.92 -10.60 10.80
C TRP A 28 5.75 -9.39 10.37
N ARG A 29 5.51 -8.21 10.94
CA ARG A 29 6.32 -7.01 10.74
C ARG A 29 7.77 -7.27 11.10
N ASP A 30 8.04 -7.77 12.30
CA ASP A 30 9.42 -8.01 12.77
C ASP A 30 10.13 -9.04 11.91
N GLN A 31 9.40 -10.07 11.47
CA GLN A 31 9.93 -11.05 10.54
C GLN A 31 10.24 -10.44 9.17
N ALA A 32 9.39 -9.56 8.64
CA ALA A 32 9.62 -8.87 7.38
C ALA A 32 10.88 -7.99 7.46
N LEU A 33 10.98 -7.14 8.49
CA LEU A 33 12.16 -6.30 8.74
C LEU A 33 13.47 -7.12 8.81
N ARG A 34 13.42 -8.29 9.44
CA ARG A 34 14.60 -9.12 9.66
C ARG A 34 14.98 -10.05 8.50
N LYS A 35 14.01 -10.52 7.71
CA LYS A 35 14.24 -11.59 6.73
C LYS A 35 13.92 -11.21 5.29
N ASP A 36 13.02 -10.26 5.06
CA ASP A 36 12.60 -9.91 3.71
C ASP A 36 13.65 -8.99 3.07
N ARG A 37 14.23 -9.46 1.96
CA ARG A 37 15.32 -8.75 1.28
C ARG A 37 14.85 -7.45 0.63
N THR A 38 13.62 -7.41 0.13
CA THR A 38 13.05 -6.22 -0.50
C THR A 38 12.78 -5.15 0.56
N VAL A 39 12.23 -5.54 1.72
CA VAL A 39 12.06 -4.63 2.85
C VAL A 39 13.40 -4.05 3.29
N GLN A 40 14.40 -4.90 3.53
CA GLN A 40 15.75 -4.45 3.93
C GLN A 40 16.37 -3.50 2.90
N PHE A 41 16.21 -3.81 1.61
CA PHE A 41 16.70 -2.96 0.53
C PHE A 41 16.03 -1.59 0.52
N MET A 42 14.72 -1.50 0.79
CA MET A 42 14.01 -0.23 0.87
C MET A 42 14.51 0.65 2.01
N PHE A 43 14.72 0.09 3.21
CA PHE A 43 15.33 0.83 4.33
C PHE A 43 16.74 1.34 4.01
N GLN A 44 17.56 0.51 3.33
CA GLN A 44 18.89 0.93 2.88
C GLN A 44 18.82 2.03 1.81
N SER A 45 17.80 2.00 0.95
CA SER A 45 17.63 3.00 -0.11
C SER A 45 17.16 4.34 0.45
N LEU A 46 16.23 4.33 1.42
CA LEU A 46 15.85 5.49 2.20
C LEU A 46 17.06 6.12 2.92
N ALA A 47 17.88 5.31 3.59
CA ALA A 47 19.09 5.79 4.25
C ALA A 47 20.08 6.43 3.26
N ARG A 48 20.29 5.81 2.08
CA ARG A 48 21.16 6.36 1.02
C ARG A 48 20.64 7.65 0.41
N ALA A 49 19.32 7.81 0.35
CA ALA A 49 18.67 9.04 -0.12
C ALA A 49 18.64 10.16 0.94
N GLY A 50 19.12 9.91 2.16
CA GLY A 50 19.18 10.90 3.24
C GLY A 50 17.93 10.96 4.12
N CYS A 51 16.97 10.05 3.95
CA CYS A 51 15.71 9.98 4.69
C CYS A 51 15.66 8.70 5.55
N THR A 52 16.57 8.59 6.51
CA THR A 52 16.61 7.43 7.39
C THR A 52 15.31 7.30 8.19
N MET A 53 14.65 6.14 8.06
CA MET A 53 13.45 5.81 8.82
C MET A 53 13.80 4.73 9.86
N PRO A 54 13.66 5.01 11.17
CA PRO A 54 13.78 3.99 12.20
C PRO A 54 12.72 2.90 12.02
N THR A 55 13.09 1.64 12.26
CA THR A 55 12.17 0.51 12.09
C THR A 55 10.96 0.56 13.03
N GLU A 56 11.10 1.26 14.15
CA GLU A 56 10.05 1.49 15.15
C GLU A 56 8.92 2.38 14.62
N ARG A 57 9.18 3.13 13.55
CA ARG A 57 8.15 3.90 12.84
C ARG A 57 7.26 3.04 11.94
N VAL A 58 7.54 1.74 11.83
CA VAL A 58 6.63 0.76 11.25
C VAL A 58 5.87 0.07 12.35
N TRP A 59 4.54 0.19 12.35
CA TRP A 59 3.72 -0.35 13.43
C TRP A 59 2.36 -0.85 12.95
N CYS A 60 1.73 -1.69 13.77
CA CYS A 60 0.45 -2.31 13.44
C CYS A 60 -0.71 -1.68 14.21
N GLU A 61 -1.81 -1.40 13.53
CA GLU A 61 -3.01 -0.80 14.11
C GLU A 61 -4.30 -1.39 13.52
N HIS A 62 -5.44 -1.11 14.15
CA HIS A 62 -6.75 -1.39 13.58
C HIS A 62 -7.18 -0.26 12.64
N CYS A 63 -7.51 -0.62 11.40
CA CYS A 63 -7.90 0.33 10.36
C CYS A 63 -9.31 0.08 9.82
N SER A 64 -9.81 1.01 9.01
CA SER A 64 -10.97 0.78 8.13
C SER A 64 -10.76 -0.46 7.25
N PRO A 65 -11.80 -1.27 6.96
CA PRO A 65 -11.68 -2.51 6.15
C PRO A 65 -11.08 -2.34 4.75
N SER A 66 -11.04 -1.12 4.23
CA SER A 66 -10.53 -0.82 2.89
C SER A 66 -9.02 -0.57 2.82
N LEU A 67 -8.31 -0.57 3.95
CA LEU A 67 -6.89 -0.20 4.02
C LEU A 67 -6.04 -1.37 4.54
N SER A 68 -4.99 -1.75 3.82
CA SER A 68 -4.02 -2.75 4.30
C SER A 68 -2.83 -2.11 5.00
N GLY A 69 -2.53 -0.85 4.70
CA GLY A 69 -1.48 -0.04 5.32
C GLY A 69 -1.61 1.42 4.94
N GLY A 70 -0.62 2.24 5.35
CA GLY A 70 -0.51 3.63 4.93
C GLY A 70 0.79 4.30 5.36
N TYR A 71 1.35 5.15 4.49
CA TYR A 71 2.38 6.13 4.81
C TYR A 71 1.75 7.43 5.33
N ARG A 72 2.30 7.98 6.41
CA ARG A 72 1.76 9.14 7.11
C ARG A 72 2.66 10.38 6.95
N PRO A 73 2.09 11.59 7.06
CA PRO A 73 2.86 12.85 6.97
C PRO A 73 3.98 12.99 8.00
N ASP A 74 3.93 12.26 9.12
CA ASP A 74 5.01 12.24 10.12
C ASP A 74 6.18 11.31 9.76
N GLY A 75 6.11 10.67 8.59
CA GLY A 75 7.09 9.73 8.08
C GLY A 75 6.96 8.33 8.69
N SER A 76 5.82 7.98 9.28
CA SER A 76 5.54 6.64 9.80
C SER A 76 4.80 5.75 8.80
N VAL A 77 4.95 4.44 8.97
CA VAL A 77 4.26 3.41 8.19
C VAL A 77 3.35 2.61 9.11
N THR A 78 2.10 2.51 8.71
CA THR A 78 1.08 1.71 9.39
C THR A 78 0.78 0.45 8.62
N LEU A 79 0.65 -0.67 9.32
CA LEU A 79 0.12 -1.93 8.82
C LEU A 79 -1.22 -2.22 9.50
N CYS A 80 -2.27 -2.47 8.72
CA CYS A 80 -3.60 -2.66 9.26
C CYS A 80 -3.82 -4.12 9.69
N SER A 81 -3.69 -4.40 10.98
CA SER A 81 -3.67 -5.76 11.54
C SER A 81 -4.93 -6.57 11.23
N ASN A 82 -6.07 -5.89 11.06
CA ASN A 82 -7.35 -6.49 10.72
C ASN A 82 -7.54 -6.78 9.21
N ASN A 83 -6.63 -6.30 8.36
CA ASN A 83 -6.74 -6.41 6.90
C ASN A 83 -5.52 -7.10 6.25
N VAL A 84 -4.42 -7.29 6.99
CA VAL A 84 -3.31 -8.15 6.58
C VAL A 84 -3.56 -9.60 6.99
N PHE A 85 -3.27 -10.54 6.10
CA PHE A 85 -3.69 -11.94 6.27
C PHE A 85 -2.55 -12.96 6.13
N SER A 86 -1.33 -12.52 5.82
CA SER A 86 -0.17 -13.40 5.73
C SER A 86 1.14 -12.64 5.90
N GLN A 87 2.21 -13.38 6.21
CA GLN A 87 3.57 -12.85 6.24
C GLN A 87 3.98 -12.17 4.93
N LYS A 88 3.58 -12.76 3.79
CA LYS A 88 3.86 -12.23 2.46
C LYS A 88 3.11 -10.91 2.24
N HIS A 89 1.83 -10.87 2.57
CA HIS A 89 1.01 -9.66 2.44
C HIS A 89 1.59 -8.52 3.29
N VAL A 90 2.01 -8.78 4.54
CA VAL A 90 2.68 -7.77 5.37
C VAL A 90 3.96 -7.23 4.71
N ALA A 91 4.79 -8.07 4.12
CA ALA A 91 6.00 -7.63 3.43
C ALA A 91 5.66 -6.77 2.20
N GLU A 92 4.71 -7.20 1.37
CA GLU A 92 4.27 -6.45 0.17
C GLU A 92 3.64 -5.10 0.55
N THR A 93 2.76 -5.07 1.57
CA THR A 93 2.21 -3.82 2.11
C THR A 93 3.32 -2.92 2.65
N MET A 94 4.26 -3.45 3.41
CA MET A 94 5.37 -2.65 3.94
C MET A 94 6.21 -2.04 2.82
N VAL A 95 6.52 -2.80 1.76
CA VAL A 95 7.27 -2.26 0.60
C VAL A 95 6.44 -1.20 -0.13
N HIS A 96 5.12 -1.39 -0.28
CA HIS A 96 4.21 -0.38 -0.86
C HIS A 96 4.33 0.94 -0.11
N GLU A 97 4.20 0.93 1.22
CA GLU A 97 4.30 2.16 2.02
C GLU A 97 5.73 2.73 2.07
N LEU A 98 6.76 1.89 2.00
CA LEU A 98 8.15 2.35 1.89
C LEU A 98 8.46 3.03 0.56
N ILE A 99 7.74 2.69 -0.52
CA ILE A 99 7.85 3.41 -1.80
C ILE A 99 7.26 4.81 -1.68
N HIS A 100 6.14 4.97 -0.97
CA HIS A 100 5.61 6.29 -0.63
C HIS A 100 6.61 7.13 0.17
N ALA A 101 7.21 6.54 1.21
CA ALA A 101 8.27 7.21 1.99
C ALA A 101 9.47 7.60 1.12
N PHE A 102 9.86 6.74 0.18
CA PHE A 102 10.97 7.01 -0.71
C PHE A 102 10.66 8.12 -1.71
N ASP A 103 9.46 8.11 -2.30
CA ASP A 103 9.00 9.15 -3.23
C ASP A 103 8.87 10.52 -2.54
N ASP A 104 8.31 10.55 -1.32
CA ASP A 104 8.24 11.76 -0.48
C ASP A 104 9.63 12.38 -0.29
N CYS A 105 10.62 11.53 -0.03
CA CYS A 105 12.00 11.92 0.20
C CYS A 105 12.74 12.40 -1.05
N ARG A 106 12.72 11.62 -2.14
CA ARG A 106 13.54 11.92 -3.33
C ARG A 106 12.87 12.86 -4.33
N ALA A 107 11.54 12.85 -4.39
CA ALA A 107 10.76 13.51 -5.43
C ALA A 107 9.84 14.60 -4.88
N HIS A 108 9.84 14.81 -3.56
CA HIS A 108 9.05 15.84 -2.88
C HIS A 108 7.57 15.80 -3.28
N ILE A 109 6.97 14.61 -3.12
CA ILE A 109 5.56 14.37 -3.46
C ILE A 109 4.65 15.36 -2.73
N GLU A 110 3.75 15.97 -3.49
CA GLU A 110 2.72 16.84 -2.95
C GLU A 110 1.46 16.00 -2.74
N TRP A 111 1.23 15.54 -1.50
CA TRP A 111 0.12 14.63 -1.19
C TRP A 111 -1.28 15.22 -1.41
N ASN A 112 -1.39 16.55 -1.56
CA ASN A 112 -2.61 17.26 -1.94
C ASN A 112 -2.78 17.43 -3.45
N ASN A 113 -1.79 17.03 -4.26
CA ASN A 113 -1.84 17.03 -5.71
C ASN A 113 -2.20 15.63 -6.20
N CYS A 114 -3.35 15.51 -6.87
CA CYS A 114 -3.86 14.20 -7.29
C CYS A 114 -2.93 13.49 -8.29
N GLU A 115 -2.19 14.22 -9.13
CA GLU A 115 -1.25 13.61 -10.08
C GLU A 115 0.00 13.07 -9.38
N HIS A 116 0.53 13.78 -8.37
CA HIS A 116 1.66 13.30 -7.58
C HIS A 116 1.27 12.06 -6.76
N LEU A 117 0.10 12.10 -6.12
CA LEU A 117 -0.46 10.96 -5.41
C LEU A 117 -0.65 9.76 -6.36
N ALA A 118 -1.30 9.96 -7.51
CA ALA A 118 -1.51 8.90 -8.49
C ALA A 118 -0.18 8.32 -9.01
N CYS A 119 0.84 9.15 -9.20
CA CYS A 119 2.16 8.71 -9.62
C CYS A 119 2.81 7.79 -8.58
N SER A 120 2.77 8.18 -7.31
CA SER A 120 3.33 7.38 -6.21
C SER A 120 2.56 6.07 -6.02
N GLU A 121 1.24 6.07 -6.20
CA GLU A 121 0.43 4.84 -6.17
C GLU A 121 0.71 3.88 -7.34
N VAL A 122 0.96 4.41 -8.55
CA VAL A 122 1.40 3.61 -9.70
C VAL A 122 2.74 2.92 -9.39
N ARG A 123 3.69 3.66 -8.81
CA ARG A 123 5.00 3.14 -8.43
C ARG A 123 4.89 2.09 -7.32
N ALA A 124 4.15 2.40 -6.25
CA ALA A 124 3.98 1.51 -5.12
C ALA A 124 3.30 0.19 -5.53
N ALA A 125 2.25 0.24 -6.35
CA ALA A 125 1.61 -0.96 -6.89
C ALA A 125 2.50 -1.77 -7.85
N ALA A 126 3.38 -1.09 -8.60
CA ALA A 126 4.31 -1.74 -9.52
C ALA A 126 5.49 -2.41 -8.80
N LEU A 127 6.05 -1.75 -7.78
CA LEU A 127 7.34 -2.13 -7.18
C LEU A 127 7.23 -2.96 -5.90
N SER A 128 6.05 -2.98 -5.25
CA SER A 128 5.82 -3.73 -4.00
C SER A 128 5.74 -5.24 -4.17
N GLY A 129 5.52 -5.74 -5.39
CA GLY A 129 5.17 -7.13 -5.67
C GLY A 129 3.68 -7.44 -5.55
N ASP A 130 2.85 -6.47 -5.16
CA ASP A 130 1.39 -6.64 -5.01
C ASP A 130 0.72 -7.15 -6.29
N CYS A 131 1.21 -6.70 -7.46
CA CYS A 131 0.71 -7.08 -8.78
C CYS A 131 1.39 -8.30 -9.41
N ARG A 132 2.09 -9.14 -8.63
CA ARG A 132 2.64 -10.42 -9.11
C ARG A 132 1.52 -11.37 -9.53
N PHE A 133 1.78 -12.17 -10.56
CA PHE A 133 0.78 -13.04 -11.19
C PHE A 133 0.04 -13.97 -10.21
N LEU A 134 0.75 -14.56 -9.25
CA LEU A 134 0.12 -15.43 -8.24
C LEU A 134 -0.87 -14.69 -7.34
N ASN A 135 -0.60 -13.42 -7.02
CA ASN A 135 -1.51 -12.59 -6.23
C ASN A 135 -2.77 -12.27 -7.05
N GLU A 136 -2.61 -12.02 -8.35
CA GLU A 136 -3.74 -11.78 -9.26
C GLU A 136 -4.59 -13.02 -9.52
N ILE A 137 -3.99 -14.22 -9.60
CA ILE A 137 -4.75 -15.49 -9.60
C ILE A 137 -5.56 -15.63 -8.31
N GLN A 138 -4.95 -15.38 -7.15
CA GLN A 138 -5.66 -15.43 -5.86
C GLN A 138 -6.82 -14.42 -5.80
N ARG A 139 -6.72 -13.32 -6.54
CA ARG A 139 -7.77 -12.30 -6.72
C ARG A 139 -8.73 -12.60 -7.87
N GLY A 140 -8.65 -13.78 -8.51
CA GLY A 140 -9.56 -14.23 -9.57
C GLY A 140 -9.28 -13.64 -10.97
N ASN A 141 -8.13 -13.00 -11.20
CA ASN A 141 -7.79 -12.36 -12.48
C ASN A 141 -6.88 -13.26 -13.33
N ILE A 142 -7.44 -13.92 -14.36
CA ILE A 142 -6.77 -15.03 -15.09
C ILE A 142 -6.31 -14.68 -16.52
N SER A 143 -6.57 -13.48 -17.05
CA SER A 143 -6.03 -13.09 -18.38
C SER A 143 -4.49 -13.13 -18.40
N ILE A 144 -3.86 -13.35 -19.56
CA ILE A 144 -2.40 -13.60 -19.68
C ILE A 144 -1.66 -12.36 -20.21
N ALA A 145 -2.23 -11.64 -21.18
CA ALA A 145 -1.55 -10.53 -21.83
C ALA A 145 -1.75 -9.22 -21.06
N GLY A 146 -0.68 -8.59 -20.57
CA GLY A 146 -0.73 -7.25 -19.97
C GLY A 146 -1.33 -7.16 -18.57
N GLN A 147 -1.43 -8.28 -17.84
CA GLN A 147 -2.04 -8.30 -16.50
C GLN A 147 -1.39 -7.37 -15.52
N PHE A 148 -0.06 -7.37 -15.47
CA PHE A 148 0.68 -6.55 -14.53
C PHE A 148 0.26 -5.08 -14.63
N LYS A 149 0.24 -4.52 -15.85
CA LYS A 149 -0.19 -3.13 -16.08
C LYS A 149 -1.65 -2.91 -15.66
N ARG A 150 -2.56 -3.86 -15.93
CA ARG A 150 -3.96 -3.75 -15.50
C ARG A 150 -4.11 -3.77 -13.98
N CYS A 151 -3.36 -4.64 -13.30
CA CYS A 151 -3.34 -4.65 -11.84
C CYS A 151 -2.83 -3.31 -11.29
N VAL A 152 -1.71 -2.80 -11.81
CA VAL A 152 -1.14 -1.52 -11.34
C VAL A 152 -2.13 -0.38 -11.53
N ARG A 153 -2.79 -0.29 -12.70
CA ARG A 153 -3.85 0.70 -12.94
C ARG A 153 -4.98 0.59 -11.93
N ARG A 154 -5.55 -0.61 -11.80
CA ARG A 154 -6.67 -0.86 -10.87
C ARG A 154 -6.29 -0.49 -9.43
N ARG A 155 -5.10 -0.87 -8.97
CA ARG A 155 -4.64 -0.59 -7.61
C ARG A 155 -4.47 0.91 -7.39
N ALA A 156 -3.81 1.61 -8.31
CA ALA A 156 -3.66 3.05 -8.22
C ALA A 156 -5.00 3.80 -8.22
N GLU A 157 -5.93 3.40 -9.10
CA GLU A 157 -7.27 3.98 -9.15
C GLU A 157 -8.05 3.78 -7.84
N LEU A 158 -7.97 2.59 -7.25
CA LEU A 158 -8.61 2.28 -5.97
C LEU A 158 -8.02 3.09 -4.82
N SER A 159 -6.69 3.26 -4.78
CA SER A 159 -6.02 4.03 -3.74
C SER A 159 -6.42 5.51 -3.78
N ILE A 160 -6.36 6.15 -4.96
CA ILE A 160 -6.62 7.59 -5.06
C ILE A 160 -8.11 7.95 -4.92
N LYS A 161 -9.02 7.00 -5.17
CA LYS A 161 -10.47 7.20 -5.06
C LYS A 161 -10.91 7.63 -3.66
N MET A 162 -10.16 7.21 -2.64
CA MET A 162 -10.45 7.54 -1.24
C MET A 162 -9.82 8.86 -0.78
N SER A 163 -8.97 9.47 -1.61
CA SER A 163 -8.22 10.67 -1.24
C SER A 163 -9.01 11.96 -1.49
N PRO A 164 -9.08 12.89 -0.51
CA PRO A 164 -9.64 14.22 -0.71
C PRO A 164 -8.99 15.01 -1.85
N ALA A 165 -7.69 14.78 -2.11
CA ALA A 165 -6.93 15.45 -3.17
C ALA A 165 -7.50 15.18 -4.57
N CYS A 166 -8.21 14.07 -4.74
CA CYS A 166 -8.67 13.59 -6.04
C CYS A 166 -10.18 13.74 -6.27
N LYS A 167 -10.92 14.38 -5.35
CA LYS A 167 -12.40 14.50 -5.43
C LYS A 167 -12.90 15.24 -6.68
N ALA A 168 -12.11 16.19 -7.19
CA ALA A 168 -12.49 17.02 -8.34
C ALA A 168 -12.15 16.39 -9.70
N THR A 169 -11.44 15.26 -9.71
CA THR A 169 -10.88 14.64 -10.93
C THR A 169 -11.41 13.23 -11.13
N THR A 170 -11.50 12.78 -12.37
CA THR A 170 -11.78 11.37 -12.65
C THR A 170 -10.53 10.54 -12.38
N THR A 171 -10.62 9.59 -11.43
CA THR A 171 -9.46 8.76 -11.00
C THR A 171 -8.79 8.05 -12.17
N VAL A 172 -9.58 7.54 -13.11
CA VAL A 172 -9.09 6.88 -14.33
C VAL A 172 -8.24 7.82 -15.18
N ALA A 173 -8.70 9.05 -15.46
CA ALA A 173 -7.97 9.98 -16.31
C ALA A 173 -6.68 10.46 -15.63
N THR A 174 -6.70 10.70 -14.32
CA THR A 174 -5.51 11.07 -13.57
C THR A 174 -4.45 9.96 -13.62
N VAL A 175 -4.85 8.70 -13.37
CA VAL A 175 -3.93 7.56 -13.45
C VAL A 175 -3.41 7.41 -14.87
N ASP A 176 -4.28 7.45 -15.89
CA ASP A 176 -3.88 7.37 -17.30
C ASP A 176 -2.85 8.43 -17.71
N LYS A 177 -3.02 9.66 -17.23
CA LYS A 177 -2.11 10.78 -17.50
C LYS A 177 -0.69 10.50 -17.02
N VAL A 178 -0.55 9.99 -15.80
CA VAL A 178 0.78 9.80 -15.16
C VAL A 178 1.38 8.40 -15.42
N PHE A 179 0.54 7.43 -15.80
CA PHE A 179 0.88 6.00 -15.77
C PHE A 179 2.20 5.65 -16.45
N ASN A 180 2.38 6.08 -17.70
CA ASN A 180 3.55 5.66 -18.49
C ASN A 180 4.86 6.24 -17.95
N ALA A 181 4.84 7.45 -17.37
CA ALA A 181 6.02 8.05 -16.77
C ALA A 181 6.35 7.34 -15.45
N CYS A 182 5.36 7.22 -14.57
CA CYS A 182 5.55 6.67 -13.22
C CYS A 182 5.84 5.17 -13.23
N LEU A 183 5.30 4.40 -14.18
CA LEU A 183 5.60 2.97 -14.32
C LEU A 183 7.04 2.71 -14.81
N LYS A 184 7.63 3.65 -15.57
CA LYS A 184 9.00 3.54 -16.07
C LYS A 184 10.03 3.91 -15.02
N ASP A 185 9.65 4.76 -14.07
CA ASP A 185 10.50 5.08 -12.93
C ASP A 185 10.50 3.89 -11.97
N THR A 186 11.63 3.18 -11.90
CA THR A 186 11.79 1.96 -11.10
C THR A 186 12.64 2.17 -9.86
N GLU A 187 13.15 3.39 -9.63
CA GLU A 187 13.97 3.67 -8.46
C GLU A 187 13.23 3.31 -7.15
N PRO A 188 13.93 2.77 -6.13
CA PRO A 188 15.37 2.53 -6.08
C PRO A 188 15.81 1.22 -6.73
N PHE A 189 14.89 0.44 -7.30
CA PHE A 189 15.21 -0.81 -7.97
C PHE A 189 15.77 -0.57 -9.37
N GLU A 190 16.60 -1.49 -9.87
CA GLU A 190 17.08 -1.46 -11.26
C GLU A 190 15.97 -1.84 -12.26
N ARG A 191 14.97 -2.58 -11.77
CA ARG A 191 13.79 -3.05 -12.53
C ARG A 191 12.66 -3.39 -11.57
N ILE A 192 11.45 -3.56 -12.10
CA ILE A 192 10.31 -4.08 -11.35
C ILE A 192 10.66 -5.46 -10.72
N PRO A 193 10.59 -5.61 -9.38
CA PRO A 193 11.01 -6.84 -8.66
C PRO A 193 10.08 -8.06 -8.72
#